data_AF-A0A381T494-F1
#
_entry.id   AF-A0A381T494-F1
#
_cell.length_a   1.000
_cell.length_b   1.000
_cell.length_c   1.000
_cell.angle_alpha   90.00
_cell.angle_beta   90.00
_cell.angle_gamma   90.00
#
_symmetry.space_group_name_H-M   'P 1'
#
loop_
_entity.id
_entity.type
_entity.pdbx_description
1 polymer ?
#
loop_
_entity_poly.entity_id
_entity_poly.type
_entity_poly.pdbx_seq_one_letter_code
_entity_poly.pdbx_strand_id
1 'polypeptide(L)'
;MKKSTTVKELQKEYNPKKIIDAVEKSFQKHREQLISIIGHPDSPILNYHQNQQISFLENNQDQNTIIDEVVESLKDAVYFMALNKKERTRITQRMRSFESAYVNAVLERINHFLEEPELLRPPSWSTSSQKRRQGGISGTINDLLEALRLNLEIEVQYWENVSRAGHLTGLQMSMGKFFVILRDLSMSQKDQITIVQSLFDSFHVDWDEGDRENIKMSLQKPALANYEKQRQELRQISSRPFSKTLTPEMILTLEELTYLYKKYLRRF
;
A
#
# COMPACT_ATOMS: atom_id res chain seq x y z
N MET A 1 23.93 -1.46 25.90
CA MET A 1 23.30 -1.81 24.60
C MET A 1 21.83 -1.38 24.65
N LYS A 2 21.37 -0.56 23.69
CA LYS A 2 19.92 -0.31 23.54
C LYS A 2 19.29 -1.63 23.11
N LYS A 3 18.20 -2.04 23.76
CA LYS A 3 17.44 -3.22 23.38
C LYS A 3 16.81 -2.96 22.00
N SER A 4 17.20 -3.71 20.96
CA SER A 4 16.58 -3.59 19.63
C SER A 4 15.10 -4.02 19.72
N THR A 5 14.20 -3.12 19.34
CA THR A 5 12.76 -3.35 19.41
C THR A 5 12.35 -4.44 18.42
N THR A 6 11.57 -5.42 18.88
CA THR A 6 11.05 -6.50 18.03
C THR A 6 9.80 -6.08 17.28
N VAL A 7 9.59 -6.66 16.10
CA VAL A 7 8.32 -6.51 15.36
C VAL A 7 7.12 -6.89 16.24
N LYS A 8 7.27 -7.90 17.11
CA LYS A 8 6.24 -8.30 18.07
C LYS A 8 5.94 -7.21 19.11
N GLU A 9 6.96 -6.49 19.57
CA GLU A 9 6.78 -5.35 20.49
C GLU A 9 6.10 -4.19 19.77
N LEU A 10 6.51 -3.86 18.54
CA LEU A 10 5.84 -2.84 17.72
C LEU A 10 4.37 -3.19 17.46
N GLN A 11 4.06 -4.45 17.16
CA GLN A 11 2.68 -4.90 16.96
C GLN A 11 1.83 -4.74 18.23
N LYS A 12 2.41 -4.94 19.43
CA LYS A 12 1.71 -4.71 20.70
C LYS A 12 1.46 -3.22 20.96
N GLU A 13 2.45 -2.37 20.68
CA GLU A 13 2.38 -0.93 20.89
C GLU A 13 1.38 -0.26 19.92
N TYR A 14 1.56 -0.50 18.63
CA TYR A 14 0.80 0.17 17.58
C TYR A 14 -0.50 -0.56 17.21
N ASN A 15 -0.63 -1.85 17.51
CA ASN A 15 -1.82 -2.66 17.23
C ASN A 15 -2.40 -2.42 15.81
N PRO A 16 -1.58 -2.59 14.75
CA PRO A 16 -2.01 -2.34 13.38
C PRO A 16 -3.19 -3.24 12.97
N LYS A 17 -3.23 -4.47 13.49
CA LYS A 17 -4.30 -5.43 13.21
C LYS A 17 -5.68 -4.88 13.60
N LYS A 18 -5.80 -4.22 14.76
CA LYS A 18 -7.07 -3.59 15.16
C LYS A 18 -7.55 -2.55 14.15
N ILE A 19 -6.62 -1.80 13.53
CA ILE A 19 -6.95 -0.79 12.52
C ILE A 19 -7.38 -1.47 11.23
N ILE A 20 -6.65 -2.51 10.78
CA ILE A 20 -7.03 -3.27 9.58
C ILE A 20 -8.39 -3.93 9.75
N ASP A 21 -8.66 -4.55 10.91
CA ASP A 21 -9.95 -5.15 11.23
C ASP A 21 -11.07 -4.11 11.29
N ALA A 22 -10.77 -2.89 11.75
CA ALA A 22 -11.73 -1.79 11.78
C ALA A 22 -12.06 -1.27 10.38
N VAL A 23 -11.08 -1.25 9.47
CA VAL A 23 -11.31 -0.94 8.05
C VAL A 23 -12.25 -1.96 7.42
N GLU A 24 -11.98 -3.25 7.62
CA GLU A 24 -12.83 -4.34 7.10
C GLU A 24 -14.26 -4.22 7.62
N LYS A 25 -14.42 -4.05 8.94
CA LYS A 25 -15.74 -3.89 9.56
C LYS A 25 -16.47 -2.65 9.06
N SER A 26 -15.77 -1.55 8.84
CA SER A 26 -16.37 -0.33 8.28
C SER A 26 -16.88 -0.56 6.87
N PHE A 27 -16.09 -1.25 6.03
CA PHE A 27 -16.51 -1.56 4.67
C PHE A 27 -17.75 -2.47 4.66
N GLN A 28 -17.72 -3.58 5.41
CA GLN A 28 -18.87 -4.49 5.52
C GLN A 28 -20.13 -3.76 6.01
N LYS A 29 -20.00 -2.87 6.99
CA LYS A 29 -21.12 -2.10 7.55
C LYS A 29 -21.74 -1.14 6.54
N HIS A 30 -20.93 -0.48 5.70
CA HIS A 30 -21.38 0.60 4.82
C HIS A 30 -21.44 0.20 3.34
N ARG A 31 -21.21 -1.07 2.98
CA ARG A 31 -21.19 -1.53 1.59
C ARG A 31 -22.51 -1.25 0.87
N GLU A 32 -23.64 -1.58 1.49
CA GLU A 32 -24.97 -1.32 0.92
C GLU A 32 -25.24 0.18 0.74
N GLN A 33 -24.81 1.00 1.69
CA GLN A 33 -24.89 2.46 1.59
C GLN A 33 -24.05 2.98 0.42
N LEU A 34 -22.83 2.48 0.23
CA LEU A 34 -21.98 2.85 -0.90
C LEU A 34 -22.64 2.46 -2.24
N ILE A 35 -23.21 1.27 -2.35
CA ILE A 35 -23.95 0.83 -3.54
C ILE A 35 -25.12 1.76 -3.81
N SER A 36 -25.89 2.12 -2.78
CA SER A 36 -27.02 3.03 -2.92
C SER A 36 -26.61 4.44 -3.37
N ILE A 37 -25.45 4.94 -2.92
CA ILE A 37 -24.94 6.26 -3.31
C ILE A 37 -24.42 6.21 -4.76
N ILE A 38 -23.57 5.24 -5.08
CA ILE A 38 -22.94 5.13 -6.39
C ILE A 38 -23.97 4.77 -7.46
N GLY A 39 -24.91 3.87 -7.16
CA GLY A 39 -25.97 3.44 -8.07
C GLY A 39 -27.23 4.30 -8.03
N HIS A 40 -27.24 5.44 -7.33
CA HIS A 40 -28.39 6.33 -7.30
C HIS A 40 -28.77 6.77 -8.73
N PRO A 41 -30.08 6.92 -9.07
CA PRO A 41 -30.50 7.35 -10.42
C PRO A 41 -29.87 8.67 -10.89
N ASP A 42 -29.58 9.58 -9.95
CA ASP A 42 -28.94 10.87 -10.24
C ASP A 42 -27.39 10.80 -10.25
N SER A 43 -26.82 9.63 -9.94
CA SER A 43 -25.38 9.44 -9.95
C SER A 43 -24.84 9.54 -11.38
N PRO A 44 -23.84 10.39 -11.65
CA PRO A 44 -23.27 10.51 -12.98
C PRO A 44 -22.73 9.21 -13.54
N ILE A 45 -22.40 8.22 -12.69
CA ILE A 45 -21.81 6.95 -13.11
C ILE A 45 -22.69 6.17 -14.09
N LEU A 46 -24.01 6.34 -14.01
CA LEU A 46 -24.97 5.65 -14.88
C LEU A 46 -24.91 6.14 -16.34
N ASN A 47 -24.31 7.32 -16.57
CA ASN A 47 -24.09 7.87 -17.91
C ASN A 47 -22.83 7.31 -18.59
N TYR A 48 -22.04 6.49 -17.90
CA TYR A 48 -20.78 5.96 -18.40
C TYR A 48 -20.86 4.44 -18.53
N HIS A 49 -20.27 3.94 -19.62
CA HIS A 49 -20.10 2.53 -19.88
C HIS A 49 -18.61 2.25 -20.03
N GLN A 50 -18.15 1.05 -19.64
CA GLN A 50 -16.79 0.63 -19.98
C GLN A 50 -16.64 0.67 -21.50
N ASN A 51 -15.65 1.41 -22.00
CA ASN A 51 -15.30 1.38 -23.41
C ASN A 51 -14.99 -0.08 -23.76
N GLN A 52 -15.88 -0.72 -24.51
CA GLN A 52 -15.61 -2.00 -25.13
C GLN A 52 -14.37 -1.79 -26.01
N GLN A 53 -13.21 -2.25 -25.55
CA GLN A 53 -12.16 -2.59 -26.50
C GLN A 53 -12.82 -3.55 -27.49
N ILE A 54 -12.60 -3.31 -28.78
CA ILE A 54 -13.13 -4.09 -29.91
C ILE A 54 -12.51 -5.50 -29.82
N SER A 55 -12.96 -6.29 -28.86
CA SER A 55 -12.86 -7.73 -28.82
C SER A 55 -14.21 -8.20 -29.33
N PHE A 56 -14.21 -8.81 -30.52
CA PHE A 56 -15.40 -9.37 -31.18
C PHE A 56 -16.01 -10.56 -30.42
N LEU A 57 -15.57 -10.82 -29.19
CA LEU A 57 -16.02 -11.89 -28.32
C LEU A 57 -16.14 -11.34 -26.90
N GLU A 58 -17.34 -11.48 -26.35
CA GLU A 58 -17.83 -11.08 -25.01
C GLU A 58 -18.48 -9.68 -24.93
N ASN A 59 -19.75 -9.65 -25.36
CA ASN A 59 -20.70 -8.56 -25.13
C ASN A 59 -21.20 -8.55 -23.67
N ASN A 60 -21.38 -7.33 -23.15
CA ASN A 60 -22.14 -6.93 -21.95
C ASN A 60 -21.48 -7.16 -20.58
N GLN A 61 -20.57 -6.27 -20.19
CA GLN A 61 -20.36 -6.00 -18.75
C GLN A 61 -21.57 -5.20 -18.23
N ASP A 62 -22.29 -5.80 -17.28
CA ASP A 62 -23.48 -5.24 -16.63
C ASP A 62 -23.11 -3.97 -15.82
N GLN A 63 -23.97 -2.94 -15.81
CA GLN A 63 -23.75 -1.71 -15.02
C GLN A 63 -23.49 -2.03 -13.54
N ASN A 64 -24.08 -3.12 -13.03
CA ASN A 64 -23.83 -3.61 -11.68
C ASN A 64 -22.35 -3.94 -11.43
N THR A 65 -21.62 -4.45 -12.44
CA THR A 65 -20.20 -4.78 -12.31
C THR A 65 -19.32 -3.53 -12.14
N ILE A 66 -19.66 -2.43 -12.81
CA ILE A 66 -18.96 -1.15 -12.66
C ILE A 66 -19.20 -0.58 -11.26
N ILE A 67 -20.45 -0.62 -10.79
CA ILE A 67 -20.81 -0.15 -9.44
C ILE A 67 -20.06 -0.96 -8.39
N ASP A 68 -20.05 -2.29 -8.49
CA ASP A 68 -19.31 -3.16 -7.58
C ASP A 68 -17.80 -2.85 -7.60
N GLU A 69 -17.17 -2.69 -8.77
CA GLU A 69 -15.74 -2.38 -8.87
C GLU A 69 -15.41 -1.05 -8.16
N VAL A 70 -16.26 -0.03 -8.37
CA VAL A 70 -16.11 1.29 -7.77
C VAL A 70 -16.30 1.22 -6.25
N VAL A 71 -17.31 0.49 -5.77
CA VAL A 71 -17.57 0.28 -4.35
C VAL A 71 -16.41 -0.46 -3.68
N GLU A 72 -15.90 -1.54 -4.27
CA GLU A 72 -14.76 -2.29 -3.74
C GLU A 72 -13.48 -1.42 -3.68
N SER A 73 -13.33 -0.47 -4.60
CA SER A 73 -12.20 0.48 -4.57
C SER A 73 -12.25 1.47 -3.40
N LEU A 74 -13.42 1.67 -2.77
CA LEU A 74 -13.63 2.60 -1.65
C LEU A 74 -13.48 1.94 -0.27
N LYS A 75 -13.06 0.67 -0.20
CA LYS A 75 -12.93 -0.11 1.03
C LYS A 75 -12.18 0.60 2.16
N ASP A 76 -11.03 1.20 1.86
CA ASP A 76 -10.25 1.94 2.86
C ASP A 76 -10.80 3.35 3.06
N ALA A 77 -11.29 3.97 1.98
CA ALA A 77 -11.79 5.33 2.00
C ALA A 77 -13.01 5.47 2.93
N VAL A 78 -13.92 4.50 2.92
CA VAL A 78 -15.13 4.54 3.77
C VAL A 78 -14.82 4.49 5.26
N TYR A 79 -13.74 3.81 5.65
CA TYR A 79 -13.25 3.86 7.02
C TYR A 79 -12.82 5.28 7.40
N PHE A 80 -12.07 5.98 6.52
CA PHE A 80 -11.68 7.36 6.80
C PHE A 80 -12.86 8.33 6.72
N MET A 81 -13.81 8.14 5.81
CA MET A 81 -15.00 9.00 5.71
C MET A 81 -15.85 8.94 6.98
N ALA A 82 -15.90 7.79 7.66
CA ALA A 82 -16.62 7.62 8.92
C ALA A 82 -15.91 8.20 10.16
N LEU A 83 -14.69 8.73 10.03
CA LEU A 83 -13.90 9.29 11.13
C LEU A 83 -13.86 10.82 11.07
N ASN A 84 -13.85 11.47 12.23
CA ASN A 84 -13.60 12.92 12.29
C ASN A 84 -12.14 13.28 11.92
N LYS A 85 -11.88 14.56 11.57
CA LYS A 85 -10.53 15.10 11.25
C LYS A 85 -9.40 14.64 12.18
N LYS A 86 -9.65 14.64 13.49
CA LYS A 86 -8.63 14.32 14.50
C LYS A 86 -8.29 12.83 14.48
N GLU A 87 -9.30 11.97 14.38
CA GLU A 87 -9.13 10.52 14.31
C GLU A 87 -8.48 10.08 13.01
N ARG A 88 -8.87 10.65 11.86
CA ARG A 88 -8.21 10.40 10.57
C ARG A 88 -6.71 10.65 10.67
N THR A 89 -6.33 11.83 11.15
CA THR A 89 -4.93 12.22 11.33
C THR A 89 -4.19 11.26 12.27
N ARG A 90 -4.79 10.95 13.42
CA ARG A 90 -4.19 10.08 14.44
C ARG A 90 -3.95 8.66 13.92
N ILE A 91 -4.92 8.09 13.20
CA ILE A 91 -4.81 6.73 12.66
C ILE A 91 -3.72 6.67 11.59
N THR A 92 -3.72 7.61 10.65
CA THR A 92 -2.67 7.66 9.62
C THR A 92 -1.28 7.82 10.23
N GLN A 93 -1.10 8.75 11.18
CA GLN A 93 0.19 8.94 11.85
C GLN A 93 0.63 7.69 12.62
N ARG A 94 -0.30 7.01 13.31
CA ARG A 94 -0.03 5.78 14.04
C ARG A 94 0.41 4.65 13.11
N MET A 95 -0.27 4.47 11.97
CA MET A 95 0.08 3.43 10.99
C MET A 95 1.43 3.72 10.33
N ARG A 96 1.67 4.95 9.87
CA ARG A 96 2.97 5.33 9.30
C ARG A 96 4.13 5.17 10.27
N SER A 97 3.91 5.49 11.54
CA SER A 97 4.91 5.29 12.59
C SER A 97 5.22 3.80 12.77
N PHE A 98 4.19 2.95 12.79
CA PHE A 98 4.36 1.50 12.83
C PHE A 98 5.12 0.98 11.60
N GLU A 99 4.74 1.41 10.41
CA GLU A 99 5.31 0.96 9.13
C GLU A 99 6.78 1.36 9.01
N SER A 100 7.12 2.60 9.33
CA SER A 100 8.51 3.07 9.39
C SER A 100 9.32 2.32 10.45
N ALA A 101 8.79 2.16 11.67
CA ALA A 101 9.46 1.42 12.73
C ALA A 101 9.65 -0.06 12.39
N TYR A 102 8.70 -0.68 11.68
CA TYR A 102 8.77 -2.05 11.20
C TYR A 102 9.97 -2.23 10.27
N VAL A 103 10.10 -1.38 9.23
CA VAL A 103 11.20 -1.46 8.26
C VAL A 103 12.54 -1.32 8.99
N ASN A 104 12.67 -0.31 9.86
CA ASN A 104 13.89 -0.06 10.62
C ASN A 104 14.27 -1.25 11.52
N ALA A 105 13.29 -1.83 12.23
CA ALA A 105 13.54 -2.95 13.12
C ALA A 105 13.93 -4.25 12.38
N VAL A 106 13.48 -4.43 11.14
CA VAL A 106 13.91 -5.57 10.30
C VAL A 106 15.30 -5.29 9.71
N LEU A 107 15.53 -4.08 9.20
CA LEU A 107 16.81 -3.66 8.64
C LEU A 107 17.95 -3.75 9.67
N GLU A 108 17.73 -3.26 10.89
CA GLU A 108 18.71 -3.33 11.98
C GLU A 108 19.14 -4.78 12.26
N ARG A 109 18.21 -5.74 12.20
CA ARG A 109 18.52 -7.16 12.40
C ARG A 109 19.35 -7.76 11.27
N ILE A 110 19.03 -7.39 10.03
CA ILE A 110 19.80 -7.84 8.87
C ILE A 110 21.22 -7.28 8.94
N ASN A 111 21.37 -6.01 9.32
CA ASN A 111 22.67 -5.38 9.48
C ASN A 111 23.51 -6.09 10.56
N HIS A 112 22.95 -6.31 11.75
CA HIS A 112 23.65 -7.05 12.80
C HIS A 112 24.06 -8.46 12.37
N PHE A 113 23.27 -9.14 11.53
CA PHE A 113 23.64 -10.46 11.01
C PHE A 113 24.80 -10.36 10.02
N LEU A 114 24.75 -9.41 9.09
CA LEU A 114 25.80 -9.20 8.08
C LEU A 114 27.12 -8.69 8.69
N GLU A 115 27.05 -8.00 9.84
CA GLU A 115 28.21 -7.55 10.62
C GLU A 115 28.96 -8.68 11.35
N GLU A 116 28.36 -9.89 11.44
CA GLU A 116 28.99 -11.06 12.07
C GLU A 116 29.24 -12.20 11.06
N PRO A 117 30.27 -12.09 10.18
CA PRO A 117 30.59 -13.10 9.18
C PRO A 117 30.88 -14.49 9.76
N GLU A 118 31.26 -14.58 11.03
CA GLU A 118 31.56 -15.84 11.69
C GLU A 118 30.30 -16.70 11.94
N LEU A 119 29.09 -16.12 11.90
CA LEU A 119 27.82 -16.87 12.02
C LEU A 119 27.65 -17.96 10.95
N LEU A 120 28.19 -17.72 9.76
CA LEU A 120 28.09 -18.63 8.61
C LEU A 120 29.41 -19.34 8.31
N ARG A 121 30.43 -19.16 9.16
CA ARG A 121 31.75 -19.77 9.00
C ARG A 121 31.98 -20.81 10.10
N PRO A 122 32.70 -21.90 9.80
CA PRO A 122 33.10 -22.81 10.84
C PRO A 122 34.09 -22.09 11.77
N PRO A 123 34.04 -22.34 13.10
CA PRO A 123 34.97 -21.73 14.03
C PRO A 123 36.42 -21.89 13.57
N SER A 124 37.23 -20.84 13.71
CA SER A 124 38.60 -20.80 13.22
C SER A 124 39.48 -21.96 13.72
N TRP A 125 39.16 -22.50 14.90
CA TRP A 125 39.83 -23.64 15.54
C TRP A 125 39.35 -25.04 15.06
N SER A 126 38.45 -25.13 14.07
CA SER A 126 37.98 -26.41 13.53
C SER A 126 38.94 -27.03 12.49
N THR A 127 39.19 -28.34 12.57
CA THR A 127 40.09 -29.09 11.69
C THR A 127 39.51 -29.37 10.29
N SER A 128 40.38 -29.38 9.30
CA SER A 128 40.14 -28.96 7.92
C SER A 128 39.64 -30.03 6.94
N SER A 129 38.37 -30.41 7.03
CA SER A 129 37.65 -31.09 5.93
C SER A 129 36.27 -30.46 5.60
N GLN A 130 35.70 -29.67 6.50
CA GLN A 130 34.40 -28.99 6.32
C GLN A 130 34.50 -27.61 5.66
N LYS A 131 35.71 -27.02 5.56
CA LYS A 131 35.94 -25.64 5.08
C LYS A 131 35.53 -25.38 3.62
N ARG A 132 35.54 -26.40 2.74
CA ARG A 132 35.27 -26.22 1.29
C ARG A 132 33.79 -26.28 0.89
N ARG A 133 32.92 -26.95 1.65
CA ARG A 133 31.50 -27.15 1.27
C ARG A 133 30.58 -26.00 1.71
N GLN A 134 30.95 -25.24 2.75
CA GLN A 134 30.12 -24.14 3.27
C GLN A 134 30.29 -22.81 2.55
N GLY A 135 31.38 -22.61 1.78
CA GLY A 135 31.64 -21.34 1.07
C GLY A 135 30.54 -20.97 0.07
N GLY A 136 29.94 -21.96 -0.61
CA GLY A 136 28.82 -21.73 -1.54
C GLY A 136 27.53 -21.32 -0.82
N ILE A 137 27.14 -22.06 0.22
CA ILE A 137 25.89 -21.79 0.97
C ILE A 137 25.99 -20.46 1.74
N SER A 138 27.13 -20.18 2.37
CA SER A 138 27.36 -18.91 3.07
C SER A 138 27.31 -17.73 2.11
N GLY A 139 27.87 -17.87 0.90
CA GLY A 139 27.78 -16.86 -0.16
C GLY A 139 26.34 -16.58 -0.59
N THR A 140 25.55 -17.62 -0.87
CA THR A 140 24.14 -17.48 -1.24
C THR A 140 23.30 -16.82 -0.13
N ILE A 141 23.52 -17.18 1.15
CA ILE A 141 22.80 -16.55 2.28
C ILE A 141 23.16 -15.08 2.41
N ASN A 142 24.44 -14.73 2.29
CA ASN A 142 24.89 -13.34 2.33
C ASN A 142 24.29 -12.52 1.19
N ASP A 143 24.33 -13.05 -0.05
CA ASP A 143 23.75 -12.37 -1.20
C ASP A 143 22.23 -12.18 -1.06
N LEU A 144 21.53 -13.14 -0.44
CA LEU A 144 20.09 -13.04 -0.15
C LEU A 144 19.80 -11.94 0.87
N LEU A 145 20.56 -11.90 1.97
CA LEU A 145 20.41 -10.91 3.02
C LEU A 145 20.79 -9.51 2.53
N GLU A 146 21.83 -9.40 1.70
CA GLU A 146 22.24 -8.15 1.06
C GLU A 146 21.14 -7.62 0.13
N ALA A 147 20.56 -8.48 -0.72
CA ALA A 147 19.44 -8.09 -1.57
C ALA A 147 18.22 -7.64 -0.75
N LEU A 148 17.91 -8.34 0.35
CA LEU A 148 16.84 -7.95 1.26
C LEU A 148 17.14 -6.61 1.97
N ARG A 149 18.40 -6.39 2.39
CA ARG A 149 18.87 -5.13 2.99
C ARG A 149 18.62 -3.96 2.05
N LEU A 150 19.09 -4.06 0.81
CA LEU A 150 18.91 -3.03 -0.22
C LEU A 150 17.43 -2.73 -0.50
N ASN A 151 16.58 -3.77 -0.50
CA ASN A 151 15.13 -3.59 -0.65
C ASN A 151 14.53 -2.78 0.52
N LEU A 152 14.96 -3.06 1.76
CA LEU A 152 14.48 -2.36 2.95
C LEU A 152 15.04 -0.94 3.07
N GLU A 153 16.29 -0.69 2.66
CA GLU A 153 16.88 0.66 2.61
C GLU A 153 16.05 1.61 1.74
N ILE A 154 15.53 1.11 0.61
CA ILE A 154 14.64 1.88 -0.26
C ILE A 154 13.31 2.21 0.44
N GLU A 155 12.81 1.31 1.28
CA GLU A 155 11.61 1.59 2.08
C GLU A 155 11.91 2.59 3.20
N VAL A 156 13.09 2.53 3.84
CA VAL A 156 13.52 3.55 4.80
C VAL A 156 13.57 4.93 4.14
N GLN A 157 14.25 5.03 3.00
CA GLN A 157 14.33 6.27 2.23
C GLN A 157 12.94 6.78 1.82
N TYR A 158 12.01 5.89 1.46
CA TYR A 158 10.63 6.27 1.20
C TYR A 158 10.00 6.96 2.43
N TRP A 159 10.11 6.35 3.61
CA TRP A 159 9.52 6.90 4.85
C TRP A 159 10.16 8.20 5.32
N GLU A 160 11.46 8.37 5.12
CA GLU A 160 12.16 9.62 5.44
C GLU A 160 11.69 10.80 4.56
N ASN A 161 11.25 10.51 3.34
CA ASN A 161 10.81 11.50 2.37
C ASN A 161 9.29 11.68 2.28
N VAL A 162 8.51 10.87 2.99
CA VAL A 162 7.05 11.00 3.03
C VAL A 162 6.66 12.26 3.81
N SER A 163 5.75 13.05 3.23
CA SER A 163 5.23 14.25 3.87
C SER A 163 4.48 13.94 5.17
N ARG A 164 4.46 14.91 6.08
CA ARG A 164 3.71 14.79 7.34
C ARG A 164 2.24 14.48 7.06
N ALA A 165 1.72 13.46 7.75
CA ALA A 165 0.32 13.08 7.63
C ALA A 165 -0.61 14.14 8.21
N GLY A 166 -1.57 14.57 7.39
CA GLY A 166 -2.70 15.41 7.76
C GLY A 166 -4.03 14.65 7.69
N HIS A 167 -5.13 15.36 7.91
CA HIS A 167 -6.47 14.76 8.02
C HIS A 167 -6.99 14.16 6.69
N LEU A 168 -6.46 14.61 5.54
CA LEU A 168 -6.82 14.08 4.22
C LEU A 168 -5.91 12.95 3.75
N THR A 169 -4.77 12.74 4.40
CA THR A 169 -3.75 11.82 3.90
C THR A 169 -4.28 10.40 3.74
N GLY A 170 -5.04 9.88 4.70
CA GLY A 170 -5.68 8.57 4.57
C GLY A 170 -6.67 8.47 3.40
N LEU A 171 -7.44 9.53 3.14
CA LEU A 171 -8.35 9.60 1.97
C LEU A 171 -7.57 9.68 0.65
N GLN A 172 -6.51 10.49 0.61
CA GLN A 172 -5.63 10.60 -0.57
C GLN A 172 -4.98 9.25 -0.91
N MET A 173 -4.50 8.50 0.09
CA MET A 173 -3.89 7.19 -0.14
C MET A 173 -4.91 6.13 -0.57
N SER A 174 -6.13 6.17 -0.02
CA SER A 174 -7.16 5.15 -0.28
C SER A 174 -7.97 5.37 -1.57
N MET A 175 -8.18 6.62 -2.00
CA MET A 175 -9.05 6.92 -3.15
C MET A 175 -8.34 6.90 -4.50
N GLY A 176 -7.04 6.58 -4.55
CA GLY A 176 -6.27 6.57 -5.80
C GLY A 176 -6.80 5.59 -6.84
N LYS A 177 -7.12 4.36 -6.44
CA LYS A 177 -7.71 3.35 -7.34
C LYS A 177 -9.09 3.78 -7.83
N PHE A 178 -9.92 4.32 -6.93
CA PHE A 178 -11.25 4.87 -7.25
C PHE A 178 -11.16 5.89 -8.39
N PHE A 179 -10.29 6.90 -8.29
CA PHE A 179 -10.14 7.90 -9.35
C PHE A 179 -9.59 7.33 -10.65
N VAL A 180 -8.71 6.32 -10.60
CA VAL A 180 -8.24 5.64 -11.81
C VAL A 180 -9.39 4.91 -12.51
N ILE A 181 -10.23 4.18 -11.77
CA ILE A 181 -11.40 3.50 -12.36
C ILE A 181 -12.31 4.52 -13.05
N LEU A 182 -12.62 5.64 -12.39
CA LEU A 182 -13.45 6.68 -13.01
C LEU A 182 -12.80 7.30 -14.25
N ARG A 183 -11.47 7.50 -14.24
CA ARG A 183 -10.73 7.97 -15.42
C ARG A 183 -10.76 6.97 -16.57
N ASP A 184 -10.64 5.68 -16.26
CA ASP A 184 -10.66 4.60 -17.25
C ASP A 184 -12.04 4.46 -17.91
N LEU A 185 -13.12 4.87 -17.20
CA LEU A 185 -14.46 5.06 -17.76
C LEU A 185 -14.61 6.32 -18.63
N SER A 186 -13.52 7.08 -18.87
CA SER A 186 -13.55 8.38 -19.55
C SER A 186 -14.46 9.41 -18.86
N MET A 187 -14.65 9.28 -17.54
CA MET A 187 -15.53 10.17 -16.78
C MET A 187 -14.98 11.59 -16.70
N SER A 188 -15.86 12.58 -16.94
CA SER A 188 -15.48 13.99 -16.82
C SER A 188 -15.07 14.33 -15.39
N GLN A 189 -14.10 15.23 -15.20
CA GLN A 189 -13.67 15.64 -13.85
C GLN A 189 -14.82 16.21 -13.02
N LYS A 190 -15.76 16.91 -13.66
CA LYS A 190 -16.97 17.43 -13.02
C LYS A 190 -17.79 16.30 -12.40
N ASP A 191 -17.99 15.22 -13.13
CA ASP A 191 -18.80 14.08 -12.67
C ASP A 191 -18.08 13.28 -11.59
N GLN A 192 -16.76 13.10 -11.72
CA GLN A 192 -15.94 12.50 -10.67
C GLN A 192 -16.07 13.28 -9.35
N ILE A 193 -16.01 14.61 -9.41
CA ILE A 193 -16.18 15.47 -8.23
C ILE A 193 -17.60 15.35 -7.66
N THR A 194 -18.64 15.31 -8.51
CA THR A 194 -20.03 15.13 -8.06
C THR A 194 -20.24 13.83 -7.29
N ILE A 195 -19.62 12.72 -7.73
CA ILE A 195 -19.66 11.45 -6.98
C ILE A 195 -18.98 11.59 -5.61
N VAL A 196 -17.81 12.25 -5.56
CA VAL A 196 -17.10 12.49 -4.29
C VAL A 196 -17.93 13.35 -3.34
N GLN A 197 -18.59 14.40 -3.84
CA GLN A 197 -19.49 15.23 -3.03
C GLN A 197 -20.61 14.38 -2.44
N SER A 198 -21.30 13.60 -3.28
CA SER A 198 -22.38 12.70 -2.82
C SER A 198 -21.93 11.72 -1.73
N LEU A 199 -20.71 11.18 -1.85
CA LEU A 199 -20.09 10.35 -0.81
C LEU A 199 -19.85 11.15 0.47
N PHE A 200 -19.20 12.32 0.37
CA PHE A 200 -18.82 13.12 1.54
C PHE A 200 -20.05 13.62 2.31
N ASP A 201 -21.08 14.06 1.59
CA ASP A 201 -22.34 14.52 2.16
C ASP A 201 -23.03 13.36 2.91
N SER A 202 -23.09 12.18 2.28
CA SER A 202 -23.70 10.98 2.88
C SER A 202 -22.97 10.50 4.14
N PHE A 203 -21.65 10.60 4.17
CA PHE A 203 -20.84 10.21 5.34
C PHE A 203 -20.59 11.37 6.31
N HIS A 204 -21.15 12.55 6.05
CA HIS A 204 -20.98 13.76 6.86
C HIS A 204 -19.49 14.05 7.11
N VAL A 205 -18.67 13.84 6.08
CA VAL A 205 -17.24 14.10 6.15
C VAL A 205 -17.09 15.58 6.45
N ASP A 206 -16.34 15.89 7.51
CA ASP A 206 -16.04 17.26 7.91
C ASP A 206 -15.15 17.92 6.85
N TRP A 207 -15.81 18.38 5.80
CA TRP A 207 -15.30 19.04 4.63
C TRP A 207 -16.25 20.21 4.41
N ASP A 208 -15.75 21.43 4.50
CA ASP A 208 -16.60 22.59 4.28
C ASP A 208 -17.00 22.60 2.80
N GLU A 209 -18.25 22.25 2.52
CA GLU A 209 -18.89 22.38 1.20
C GLU A 209 -18.61 23.79 0.68
N GLY A 210 -17.87 23.93 -0.42
CA GLY A 210 -17.63 25.28 -0.91
C GLY A 210 -16.77 25.46 -2.14
N ASP A 211 -15.92 24.51 -2.52
CA ASP A 211 -15.27 24.63 -3.82
C ASP A 211 -14.92 23.29 -4.45
N ARG A 212 -15.44 23.05 -5.67
CA ARG A 212 -15.03 21.91 -6.49
C ARG A 212 -13.52 21.89 -6.69
N GLU A 213 -12.89 23.06 -6.72
CA GLU A 213 -11.45 23.19 -6.82
C GLU A 213 -10.73 22.59 -5.60
N ASN A 214 -11.34 22.61 -4.40
CA ASN A 214 -10.74 22.01 -3.21
C ASN A 214 -10.68 20.47 -3.31
N ILE A 215 -11.75 19.81 -3.78
CA ILE A 215 -11.76 18.35 -3.97
C ILE A 215 -10.71 17.97 -5.02
N LYS A 216 -10.66 18.72 -6.12
CA LYS A 216 -9.68 18.52 -7.18
C LYS A 216 -8.24 18.66 -6.68
N MET A 217 -7.92 19.78 -6.02
CA MET A 217 -6.55 20.12 -5.64
C MET A 217 -6.06 19.37 -4.40
N SER A 218 -6.93 19.18 -3.42
CA SER A 218 -6.55 18.65 -2.10
C SER A 218 -6.83 17.15 -1.95
N LEU A 219 -7.61 16.53 -2.84
CA LEU A 219 -7.91 15.10 -2.77
C LEU A 219 -7.57 14.37 -4.07
N GLN A 220 -8.21 14.72 -5.19
CA GLN A 220 -8.11 13.97 -6.44
C GLN A 220 -6.68 13.96 -7.00
N LYS A 221 -6.06 15.14 -7.16
CA LYS A 221 -4.68 15.25 -7.68
C LYS A 221 -3.67 14.50 -6.82
N PRO A 222 -3.62 14.69 -5.48
CA PRO A 222 -2.72 13.90 -4.63
C PRO A 222 -3.00 12.40 -4.67
N ALA A 223 -4.27 11.99 -4.70
CA ALA A 223 -4.64 10.57 -4.73
C ALA A 223 -4.16 9.87 -6.00
N LEU A 224 -4.37 10.50 -7.16
CA LEU A 224 -3.86 10.01 -8.44
C LEU A 224 -2.33 9.95 -8.45
N ALA A 225 -1.65 11.02 -8.01
CA ALA A 225 -0.20 11.09 -7.99
C ALA A 225 0.42 10.00 -7.09
N ASN A 226 -0.14 9.79 -5.89
CA ASN A 226 0.32 8.75 -4.97
C ASN A 226 0.13 7.35 -5.57
N TYR A 227 -1.03 7.08 -6.16
CA TYR A 227 -1.33 5.79 -6.76
C TYR A 227 -0.49 5.49 -8.01
N GLU A 228 -0.29 6.47 -8.89
CA GLU A 228 0.56 6.34 -10.07
C GLU A 228 2.02 6.08 -9.69
N LYS A 229 2.55 6.85 -8.73
CA LYS A 229 3.90 6.61 -8.19
C LYS A 229 4.03 5.20 -7.63
N GLN A 230 3.08 4.76 -6.81
CA GLN A 230 3.09 3.40 -6.24
C GLN A 230 3.04 2.34 -7.34
N ARG A 231 2.16 2.48 -8.35
CA ARG A 231 2.10 1.52 -9.47
C ARG A 231 3.37 1.49 -10.29
N GLN A 232 3.98 2.63 -10.56
CA GLN A 232 5.24 2.72 -11.30
C GLN A 232 6.35 1.96 -10.55
N GLU A 233 6.48 2.19 -9.24
CA GLU A 233 7.47 1.49 -8.42
C GLU A 233 7.21 -0.02 -8.34
N LEU A 234 5.94 -0.45 -8.26
CA LEU A 234 5.59 -1.87 -8.24
C LEU A 234 5.94 -2.58 -9.57
N ARG A 235 5.82 -1.90 -10.72
CA ARG A 235 6.19 -2.44 -12.04
C ARG A 235 7.70 -2.66 -12.21
N GLN A 236 8.52 -1.95 -11.44
CA GLN A 236 9.98 -2.01 -11.56
C GLN A 236 10.63 -3.10 -10.68
N ILE A 237 9.84 -3.84 -9.90
CA ILE A 237 10.36 -4.86 -8.97
C ILE A 237 11.09 -5.97 -9.73
N SER A 238 10.47 -6.52 -10.78
CA SER A 238 11.01 -7.65 -11.57
C SER A 238 12.18 -7.27 -12.50
N SER A 239 12.45 -5.97 -12.67
CA SER A 239 13.57 -5.50 -13.49
C SER A 239 14.89 -5.36 -12.72
N ARG A 240 14.94 -5.74 -11.44
CA ARG A 240 16.15 -5.59 -10.63
C ARG A 240 17.16 -6.70 -10.91
N PRO A 241 18.45 -6.36 -11.13
CA PRO A 241 19.48 -7.37 -11.26
C PRO A 241 19.76 -8.02 -9.90
N PHE A 242 19.78 -9.36 -9.88
CA PHE A 242 20.13 -10.16 -8.71
C PHE A 242 21.46 -10.88 -8.89
N SER A 243 22.12 -11.22 -7.78
CA SER A 243 23.37 -12.01 -7.81
C SER A 243 23.15 -13.35 -8.49
N LYS A 244 24.15 -13.82 -9.25
CA LYS A 244 24.12 -15.12 -9.94
C LYS A 244 24.11 -16.33 -9.00
N THR A 245 24.40 -16.11 -7.72
CA THR A 245 24.43 -17.14 -6.67
C THR A 245 23.03 -17.47 -6.12
N LEU A 246 22.03 -16.60 -6.38
CA LEU A 246 20.67 -16.78 -5.93
C LEU A 246 19.91 -17.72 -6.87
N THR A 247 19.11 -18.62 -6.30
CA THR A 247 18.25 -19.50 -7.09
C THR A 247 17.03 -18.71 -7.60
N PRO A 248 16.36 -19.18 -8.68
CA PRO A 248 15.12 -18.56 -9.15
C PRO A 248 14.05 -18.43 -8.06
N GLU A 249 13.91 -19.43 -7.18
CA GLU A 249 12.94 -19.41 -6.09
C GLU A 249 13.26 -18.34 -5.04
N MET A 250 14.55 -18.11 -4.75
CA MET A 250 14.98 -17.04 -3.85
C MET A 250 14.70 -15.66 -4.45
N ILE A 251 14.92 -15.51 -5.76
CA ILE A 251 14.62 -14.28 -6.50
C ILE A 251 13.12 -13.99 -6.45
N LEU A 252 12.28 -14.98 -6.77
CA LEU A 252 10.82 -14.85 -6.69
C LEU A 252 10.37 -14.45 -5.28
N THR A 253 10.96 -15.07 -4.25
CA THR A 253 10.66 -14.74 -2.85
C THR A 253 11.03 -13.28 -2.53
N LEU A 254 12.18 -12.79 -3.01
CA LEU A 254 12.60 -11.41 -2.82
C LEU A 254 11.67 -10.41 -3.54
N GLU A 255 11.24 -10.74 -4.76
CA GLU A 255 10.29 -9.93 -5.52
C GLU A 255 8.93 -9.87 -4.82
N GLU A 256 8.42 -11.01 -4.36
CA GLU A 256 7.18 -11.10 -3.59
C GLU A 256 7.26 -10.28 -2.30
N LEU A 257 8.34 -10.45 -1.51
CA LEU A 257 8.53 -9.67 -0.28
C LEU A 257 8.60 -8.18 -0.56
N THR A 258 9.31 -7.77 -1.62
CA THR A 258 9.40 -6.36 -2.04
C THR A 258 8.03 -5.81 -2.42
N TYR A 259 7.24 -6.58 -3.16
CA TYR A 259 5.86 -6.22 -3.50
C TYR A 259 5.01 -6.05 -2.24
N LEU A 260 5.09 -7.02 -1.31
CA LEU A 260 4.32 -6.98 -0.06
C LEU A 260 4.70 -5.77 0.80
N TYR A 261 5.99 -5.45 0.94
CA TYR A 261 6.42 -4.26 1.67
C TYR A 261 5.88 -2.99 1.03
N LYS A 262 6.07 -2.80 -0.27
CA LYS A 262 5.56 -1.61 -0.97
C LYS A 262 4.04 -1.49 -0.95
N LYS A 263 3.32 -2.60 -0.98
CA LYS A 263 1.85 -2.61 -0.99
C LYS A 263 1.27 -2.36 0.39
N TYR A 264 1.73 -3.10 1.39
CA TYR A 264 1.09 -3.12 2.70
C TYR A 264 1.70 -2.14 3.69
N LEU A 265 2.99 -1.84 3.59
CA LEU A 265 3.58 -0.82 4.44
C LEU A 265 3.19 0.58 3.96
N ARG A 266 2.89 0.79 2.67
CA ARG A 266 2.55 2.14 2.16
C ARG A 266 1.05 2.38 2.03
N ARG A 267 0.24 1.66 2.80
CA ARG A 267 -1.22 1.72 2.71
C ARG A 267 -1.81 3.01 3.30
N PHE A 268 -1.10 3.66 4.23
CA PHE A 268 -1.59 4.80 5.03
C PHE A 268 -0.87 6.12 4.77
#